data_AF-A0A972RI02-F1
#
_entry.id   AF-A0A972RI02-F1
#
_cell.length_a   1.000
_cell.length_b   1.000
_cell.length_c   1.000
_cell.angle_alpha   90.00
_cell.angle_beta   90.00
_cell.angle_gamma   90.00
#
_symmetry.space_group_name_H-M   'P 1'
#
loop_
_entity.id
_entity.type
_entity.pdbx_description
1 polymer ?
#
loop_
_entity_poly.entity_id
_entity_poly.type
_entity_poly.pdbx_seq_one_letter_code
_entity_poly.pdbx_strand_id
1 'polypeptide(L)'
;MTGNTGFQTNLESFQGKTLFPSLSDTEQRFIRVLASQYRFTFQEFRQVVEICRDLSMWRQGSLEAWWRDDRRLDEPLSGAQSKKRMLGRLQQYVSQLKGQEKPYSQAIPLTPVRKPALKIYSQKSDKKIHGMCPVASEKTVCCNLRTIDAVQNCMYGCSYCSIQTFYQDQITFDDSLVSKLNDIDLEPDRFYHFGTGQASDSLVWGNRNGNLDALCQFARDHPKVLLEFKTKSDNISYFLDHDIPGNVVCSWSLNTASVIENEEHLTVSLERRVAAARQLADTGVKVAFHFHPMIYYRGWDDDYPEIVSSLLSQFDVGEVLFVSFGSVTLIKPVIKKIREQGNPSRILQMDFVSDPHGKLTYPDETKVLMFRKMYDSFRPWHGKVLIYLCMEKPEIWQQAFGFVYSSNQQFERDFAKRTLFR
;
A
#
# COMPACT_ATOMS: atom_id res chain seq x y z
N MET A 1 -42.47 -15.86 -25.08
CA MET A 1 -41.73 -16.71 -24.12
C MET A 1 -40.23 -16.85 -24.45
N THR A 2 -39.77 -16.49 -25.66
CA THR A 2 -38.35 -16.57 -26.09
C THR A 2 -37.42 -15.51 -25.49
N GLY A 3 -37.94 -14.35 -25.07
CA GLY A 3 -37.13 -13.26 -24.48
C GLY A 3 -36.74 -13.46 -23.01
N ASN A 4 -37.34 -14.41 -22.29
CA ASN A 4 -37.00 -14.67 -20.89
C ASN A 4 -35.89 -15.72 -20.76
N THR A 5 -35.91 -16.75 -21.61
CA THR A 5 -34.88 -17.79 -21.68
C THR A 5 -33.53 -17.23 -22.13
N GLY A 6 -33.50 -16.37 -23.16
CA GLY A 6 -32.24 -15.75 -23.62
C GLY A 6 -31.58 -14.82 -22.60
N PHE A 7 -32.35 -14.08 -21.80
CA PHE A 7 -31.79 -13.25 -20.72
C PHE A 7 -31.22 -14.10 -19.59
N GLN A 8 -31.86 -15.22 -19.25
CA GLN A 8 -31.42 -16.11 -18.18
C GLN A 8 -30.08 -16.78 -18.51
N THR A 9 -29.90 -17.22 -19.76
CA THR A 9 -28.61 -17.73 -20.26
C THR A 9 -27.51 -16.66 -20.22
N ASN A 10 -27.84 -15.41 -20.58
CA ASN A 10 -26.88 -14.30 -20.46
C ASN A 10 -26.49 -14.03 -19.01
N LEU A 11 -27.45 -14.08 -18.09
CA LEU A 11 -27.22 -13.85 -16.66
C LEU A 11 -26.30 -14.92 -16.04
N GLU A 12 -26.41 -16.18 -16.45
CA GLU A 12 -25.46 -17.25 -16.05
C GLU A 12 -24.04 -16.95 -16.55
N SER A 13 -23.90 -16.50 -17.79
CA SER A 13 -22.59 -16.08 -18.34
C SER A 13 -22.00 -14.91 -17.55
N PHE A 14 -22.82 -13.94 -17.12
CA PHE A 14 -22.35 -12.79 -16.33
C PHE A 14 -21.84 -13.22 -14.96
N GLN A 15 -22.54 -14.14 -14.30
CA GLN A 15 -22.15 -14.67 -12.98
C GLN A 15 -20.74 -15.27 -13.02
N GLY A 16 -20.43 -16.12 -14.01
CA GLY A 16 -19.11 -16.75 -14.13
C GLY A 16 -17.95 -15.79 -14.48
N LYS A 17 -18.25 -14.58 -14.97
CA LYS A 17 -17.26 -13.58 -15.41
C LYS A 17 -17.08 -12.42 -14.43
N THR A 18 -17.70 -12.47 -13.26
CA THR A 18 -17.68 -11.41 -12.25
C THR A 18 -17.37 -11.99 -10.87
N LEU A 19 -17.31 -11.13 -9.84
CA LEU A 19 -17.11 -11.54 -8.44
C LEU A 19 -18.39 -12.11 -7.81
N PHE A 20 -19.44 -12.35 -8.60
CA PHE A 20 -20.71 -12.87 -8.11
C PHE A 20 -20.58 -14.17 -7.30
N PRO A 21 -19.75 -15.16 -7.71
CA PRO A 21 -19.58 -16.40 -6.93
C PRO A 21 -18.91 -16.18 -5.57
N SER A 22 -18.25 -15.04 -5.36
CA SER A 22 -17.58 -14.68 -4.10
C SER A 22 -18.52 -13.99 -3.11
N LEU A 23 -19.76 -13.69 -3.49
CA LEU A 23 -20.79 -13.12 -2.62
C LEU A 23 -21.49 -14.22 -1.79
N SER A 24 -22.09 -13.85 -0.67
CA SER A 24 -22.90 -14.78 0.13
C SER A 24 -24.16 -15.25 -0.62
N ASP A 25 -24.71 -16.41 -0.25
CA ASP A 25 -25.91 -16.96 -0.90
C ASP A 25 -27.11 -16.01 -0.85
N THR A 26 -27.23 -15.20 0.20
CA THR A 26 -28.28 -14.19 0.32
C THR A 26 -28.08 -13.04 -0.66
N GLU A 27 -26.86 -12.52 -0.77
CA GLU A 27 -26.52 -11.47 -1.75
C GLU A 27 -26.69 -11.95 -3.19
N GLN A 28 -26.25 -13.17 -3.49
CA GLN A 28 -26.41 -13.80 -4.80
C GLN A 28 -27.88 -13.90 -5.21
N ARG A 29 -28.75 -14.39 -4.32
CA ARG A 29 -30.20 -14.47 -4.56
C ARG A 29 -30.80 -13.10 -4.84
N PHE A 30 -30.44 -12.11 -4.03
CA PHE A 30 -30.97 -10.76 -4.17
C PHE A 30 -30.54 -10.08 -5.48
N ILE A 31 -29.27 -10.17 -5.86
CA ILE A 31 -28.77 -9.60 -7.12
C ILE A 31 -29.41 -10.28 -8.34
N ARG A 32 -29.68 -11.60 -8.30
CA ARG A 32 -30.43 -12.29 -9.38
C ARG A 32 -31.82 -11.72 -9.58
N VAL A 33 -32.53 -11.39 -8.49
CA VAL A 33 -33.85 -10.75 -8.54
C VAL A 33 -33.74 -9.38 -9.20
N LEU A 34 -32.82 -8.52 -8.73
CA LEU A 34 -32.63 -7.19 -9.31
C LEU A 34 -32.26 -7.24 -10.79
N ALA A 35 -31.31 -8.11 -11.16
CA ALA A 35 -30.85 -8.26 -12.53
C ALA A 35 -31.98 -8.70 -13.46
N SER A 36 -32.85 -9.61 -13.01
CA SER A 36 -34.00 -10.10 -13.77
C SER A 36 -35.11 -9.04 -13.90
N GLN A 37 -35.38 -8.31 -12.81
CA GLN A 37 -36.37 -7.23 -12.78
C GLN A 37 -35.98 -6.09 -13.72
N TYR A 38 -34.72 -5.66 -13.67
CA TYR A 38 -34.25 -4.48 -14.40
C TYR A 38 -33.58 -4.79 -15.74
N ARG A 39 -33.34 -6.07 -16.07
CA ARG A 39 -32.62 -6.50 -17.29
C ARG A 39 -31.25 -5.84 -17.40
N PHE A 40 -30.37 -6.12 -16.45
CA PHE A 40 -29.02 -5.59 -16.45
C PHE A 40 -28.22 -6.06 -17.67
N THR A 41 -27.43 -5.14 -18.24
CA THR A 41 -26.30 -5.47 -19.10
C THR A 41 -25.16 -6.08 -18.28
N PHE A 42 -24.15 -6.65 -18.95
CA PHE A 42 -22.97 -7.18 -18.27
C PHE A 42 -22.26 -6.14 -17.38
N GLN A 43 -22.12 -4.89 -17.86
CA GLN A 43 -21.44 -3.83 -17.11
C GLN A 43 -22.24 -3.37 -15.90
N GLU A 44 -23.57 -3.25 -16.04
CA GLU A 44 -24.47 -2.93 -14.92
C GLU A 44 -24.44 -4.05 -13.86
N PHE A 45 -24.50 -5.31 -14.30
CA PHE A 45 -24.41 -6.47 -13.40
C PHE A 45 -23.08 -6.48 -12.64
N ARG A 46 -21.96 -6.30 -13.37
CA ARG A 46 -20.62 -6.22 -12.77
C ARG A 46 -20.54 -5.08 -11.75
N GLN A 47 -21.04 -3.89 -12.08
CA GLN A 47 -21.02 -2.74 -11.17
C GLN A 47 -21.80 -3.03 -9.89
N VAL A 48 -23.00 -3.59 -9.98
CA VAL A 48 -23.82 -3.94 -8.81
C VAL A 48 -23.14 -5.00 -7.94
N VAL A 49 -22.52 -6.01 -8.55
CA VAL A 49 -21.75 -7.05 -7.85
C VAL A 49 -20.53 -6.45 -7.12
N GLU A 50 -19.77 -5.58 -7.80
CA GLU A 50 -18.63 -4.89 -7.17
C GLU A 50 -19.07 -3.99 -6.02
N ILE A 51 -20.18 -3.26 -6.17
CA ILE A 51 -20.74 -2.43 -5.08
C ILE A 51 -21.20 -3.28 -3.90
N CYS A 52 -21.87 -4.42 -4.15
CA CYS A 52 -22.27 -5.33 -3.07
C CYS A 52 -21.03 -5.83 -2.30
N ARG A 53 -19.97 -6.18 -3.02
CA ARG A 53 -18.69 -6.60 -2.43
C ARG A 53 -18.06 -5.47 -1.60
N ASP A 54 -18.01 -4.27 -2.16
CA ASP A 54 -17.47 -3.08 -1.50
C ASP A 54 -18.25 -2.76 -0.20
N LEU A 55 -19.59 -2.76 -0.22
CA LEU A 55 -20.41 -2.51 0.99
C LEU A 55 -20.13 -3.50 2.12
N SER A 56 -19.99 -4.79 1.77
CA SER A 56 -19.63 -5.86 2.72
C SER A 56 -18.24 -5.61 3.33
N MET A 57 -17.24 -5.33 2.48
CA MET A 57 -15.87 -5.03 2.92
C MET A 57 -15.80 -3.80 3.82
N TRP A 58 -16.55 -2.74 3.50
CA TRP A 58 -16.58 -1.47 4.24
C TRP A 58 -17.44 -1.54 5.51
N ARG A 59 -18.10 -2.68 5.76
CA ARG A 59 -19.11 -2.87 6.82
C ARG A 59 -20.19 -1.78 6.78
N GLN A 60 -20.72 -1.48 5.60
CA GLN A 60 -21.78 -0.47 5.37
C GLN A 60 -23.16 -1.12 5.13
N GLY A 61 -23.40 -2.27 5.76
CA GLY A 61 -24.64 -3.05 5.59
C GLY A 61 -24.69 -3.80 4.25
N SER A 62 -25.86 -4.36 3.94
CA SER A 62 -26.08 -5.11 2.70
C SER A 62 -26.75 -4.26 1.63
N LEU A 63 -26.51 -4.62 0.36
CA LEU A 63 -27.20 -4.01 -0.78
C LEU A 63 -28.74 -4.16 -0.66
N GLU A 64 -29.22 -5.27 -0.09
CA GLU A 64 -30.64 -5.51 0.11
C GLU A 64 -31.25 -4.55 1.14
N ALA A 65 -30.55 -4.28 2.25
CA ALA A 65 -31.01 -3.33 3.26
C ALA A 65 -31.16 -1.93 2.67
N TRP A 66 -30.10 -1.44 1.99
CA TRP A 66 -30.13 -0.17 1.26
C TRP A 66 -31.30 -0.10 0.27
N TRP A 67 -31.51 -1.16 -0.52
CA TRP A 67 -32.58 -1.20 -1.52
C TRP A 67 -33.98 -1.11 -0.89
N ARG A 68 -34.20 -1.78 0.24
CA ARG A 68 -35.49 -1.76 0.95
C ARG A 68 -35.80 -0.37 1.50
N ASP A 69 -34.79 0.34 1.99
CA ASP A 69 -34.95 1.70 2.50
C ASP A 69 -35.17 2.72 1.36
N ASP A 70 -34.44 2.60 0.24
CA ASP A 70 -34.63 3.48 -0.92
C ASP A 70 -36.02 3.37 -1.55
N ARG A 71 -36.55 2.14 -1.68
CA ARG A 71 -37.87 1.88 -2.27
C ARG A 71 -39.04 2.52 -1.50
N ARG A 72 -38.85 2.92 -0.25
CA ARG A 72 -39.89 3.60 0.54
C ARG A 72 -40.20 5.02 0.03
N LEU A 73 -39.37 5.54 -0.89
CA LEU A 73 -39.44 6.92 -1.39
C LEU A 73 -40.01 7.04 -2.83
N ASP A 74 -40.65 6.00 -3.38
CA ASP A 74 -41.01 5.97 -4.81
C ASP A 74 -42.52 6.07 -5.15
N GLU A 75 -42.81 7.03 -6.04
CA GLU A 75 -43.92 7.01 -7.00
C GLU A 75 -43.63 6.05 -8.19
N PRO A 76 -44.66 5.48 -8.84
CA PRO A 76 -44.48 4.43 -9.84
C PRO A 76 -43.88 4.95 -11.16
N LEU A 77 -42.60 4.64 -11.39
CA LEU A 77 -41.95 4.72 -12.71
C LEU A 77 -41.86 3.33 -13.37
N SER A 78 -42.00 3.25 -14.70
CA SER A 78 -41.94 1.99 -15.45
C SER A 78 -40.67 1.86 -16.31
N GLY A 79 -40.27 0.60 -16.57
CA GLY A 79 -39.25 0.26 -17.57
C GLY A 79 -37.86 0.87 -17.36
N ALA A 80 -37.25 1.36 -18.45
CA ALA A 80 -35.86 1.82 -18.48
C ALA A 80 -35.57 3.03 -17.57
N GLN A 81 -36.57 3.88 -17.35
CA GLN A 81 -36.46 5.04 -16.46
C GLN A 81 -36.28 4.60 -15.00
N SER A 82 -36.98 3.54 -14.58
CA SER A 82 -36.83 2.95 -13.26
C SER A 82 -35.42 2.35 -13.05
N LYS A 83 -34.86 1.65 -14.04
CA LYS A 83 -33.48 1.14 -13.98
C LYS A 83 -32.46 2.26 -13.83
N LYS A 84 -32.53 3.29 -14.69
CA LYS A 84 -31.58 4.42 -14.68
C LYS A 84 -31.62 5.13 -13.33
N ARG A 85 -32.83 5.36 -12.77
CA ARG A 85 -33.01 5.96 -11.45
C ARG A 85 -32.38 5.12 -10.34
N MET A 86 -32.66 3.81 -10.32
CA MET A 86 -32.08 2.91 -9.32
C MET A 86 -30.55 2.91 -9.35
N LEU A 87 -29.95 2.73 -10.53
CA LEU A 87 -28.49 2.71 -10.67
C LEU A 87 -27.88 4.08 -10.30
N GLY A 88 -28.54 5.18 -10.68
CA GLY A 88 -28.11 6.53 -10.30
C GLY A 88 -28.12 6.76 -8.78
N ARG A 89 -29.18 6.32 -8.09
CA ARG A 89 -29.26 6.38 -6.63
C ARG A 89 -28.23 5.50 -5.94
N LEU A 90 -27.99 4.30 -6.46
CA LEU A 90 -26.94 3.41 -5.93
C LEU A 90 -25.55 4.06 -6.05
N GLN A 91 -25.26 4.67 -7.20
CA GLN A 91 -24.01 5.40 -7.42
C GLN A 91 -23.89 6.61 -6.48
N GLN A 92 -24.97 7.37 -6.28
CA GLN A 92 -25.00 8.49 -5.34
C GLN A 92 -24.77 8.03 -3.90
N TYR A 93 -25.41 6.93 -3.46
CA TYR A 93 -25.20 6.35 -2.14
C TYR A 93 -23.74 5.95 -1.92
N VAL A 94 -23.14 5.23 -2.87
CA VAL A 94 -21.73 4.86 -2.80
C VAL A 94 -20.82 6.09 -2.77
N SER A 95 -21.12 7.11 -3.58
CA SER A 95 -20.35 8.37 -3.57
C SER A 95 -20.45 9.10 -2.24
N GLN A 96 -21.63 9.10 -1.59
CA GLN A 96 -21.81 9.65 -0.25
C GLN A 96 -20.99 8.89 0.79
N LEU A 97 -21.01 7.54 0.75
CA LEU A 97 -20.19 6.71 1.64
C LEU A 97 -18.68 6.96 1.49
N LYS A 98 -18.22 7.26 0.26
CA LYS A 98 -16.84 7.64 -0.01
C LYS A 98 -16.50 9.05 0.47
N GLY A 99 -17.45 9.98 0.43
CA GLY A 99 -17.27 11.35 0.92
C GLY A 99 -17.32 11.47 2.45
N GLN A 100 -18.00 10.55 3.14
CA GLN A 100 -18.09 10.55 4.60
C GLN A 100 -16.73 10.32 5.27
N GLU A 101 -16.58 10.80 6.50
CA GLU A 101 -15.44 10.46 7.33
C GLU A 101 -15.36 8.94 7.57
N LYS A 102 -14.14 8.41 7.65
CA LYS A 102 -13.87 6.98 7.77
C LYS A 102 -13.54 6.69 9.23
N PRO A 103 -14.45 6.09 10.01
CA PRO A 103 -14.14 5.71 11.37
C PRO A 103 -13.33 4.40 11.35
N TYR A 104 -12.07 4.48 11.77
CA TYR A 104 -11.30 3.31 12.21
C TYR A 104 -11.51 3.15 13.72
N SER A 105 -12.71 2.72 14.14
CA SER A 105 -12.99 2.51 15.56
C SER A 105 -12.28 1.24 16.06
N GLN A 106 -11.61 1.33 17.21
CA GLN A 106 -10.91 0.21 17.85
C GLN A 106 -11.84 -0.95 18.27
N ALA A 107 -13.16 -0.72 18.34
CA ALA A 107 -14.11 -1.68 18.89
C ALA A 107 -14.28 -2.97 18.06
N ILE A 108 -14.07 -2.92 16.74
CA ILE A 108 -14.18 -4.11 15.87
C ILE A 108 -13.13 -4.03 14.76
N PRO A 109 -11.91 -4.55 14.96
CA PRO A 109 -10.89 -4.58 13.93
C PRO A 109 -11.41 -5.25 12.66
N LEU A 110 -10.96 -4.75 11.51
CA LEU A 110 -11.21 -5.36 10.20
C LEU A 110 -10.36 -6.63 10.03
N THR A 111 -10.46 -7.60 10.94
CA THR A 111 -9.62 -8.80 10.88
C THR A 111 -9.98 -9.67 9.67
N PRO A 112 -8.99 -10.07 8.85
CA PRO A 112 -9.23 -10.87 7.66
C PRO A 112 -9.59 -12.31 8.06
N VAL A 113 -10.26 -13.02 7.14
CA VAL A 113 -10.45 -14.47 7.29
C VAL A 113 -9.09 -15.15 7.21
N ARG A 114 -8.81 -16.09 8.12
CA ARG A 114 -7.51 -16.77 8.25
C ARG A 114 -7.07 -17.34 6.89
N LYS A 115 -5.98 -16.80 6.33
CA LYS A 115 -5.36 -17.36 5.12
C LYS A 115 -4.75 -18.74 5.42
N PRO A 116 -4.76 -19.68 4.47
CA PRO A 116 -3.96 -20.89 4.58
C PRO A 116 -2.47 -20.54 4.71
N ALA A 117 -1.71 -21.40 5.37
CA ALA A 117 -0.27 -21.17 5.57
C ALA A 117 0.43 -21.02 4.21
N LEU A 118 1.12 -19.89 4.00
CA LEU A 118 1.93 -19.69 2.81
C LEU A 118 3.08 -20.68 2.80
N LYS A 119 3.29 -21.34 1.66
CA LYS A 119 4.40 -22.28 1.48
C LYS A 119 5.66 -21.49 1.13
N ILE A 120 6.77 -21.84 1.77
CA ILE A 120 8.08 -21.23 1.55
C ILE A 120 8.92 -22.19 0.71
N TYR A 121 9.45 -21.69 -0.39
CA TYR A 121 10.29 -22.43 -1.33
C TYR A 121 11.62 -21.73 -1.53
N SER A 122 12.62 -22.54 -1.84
CA SER A 122 13.91 -22.10 -2.37
C SER A 122 14.05 -22.71 -3.75
N GLN A 123 14.35 -21.90 -4.75
CA GLN A 123 14.57 -22.38 -6.11
C GLN A 123 15.50 -21.45 -6.86
N LYS A 124 16.22 -22.00 -7.85
CA LYS A 124 16.90 -21.18 -8.86
C LYS A 124 15.86 -20.51 -9.76
N SER A 125 16.14 -19.27 -10.13
CA SER A 125 15.32 -18.53 -11.10
C SER A 125 16.22 -17.83 -12.11
N ASP A 126 15.78 -17.72 -13.36
CA ASP A 126 16.45 -16.87 -14.36
C ASP A 126 15.97 -15.41 -14.30
N LYS A 127 15.00 -15.10 -13.43
CA LYS A 127 14.48 -13.74 -13.28
C LYS A 127 15.56 -12.81 -12.73
N LYS A 128 15.69 -11.64 -13.33
CA LYS A 128 16.52 -10.56 -12.80
C LYS A 128 16.00 -10.15 -11.41
N ILE A 129 16.91 -10.05 -10.44
CA ILE A 129 16.56 -9.71 -9.05
C ILE A 129 16.65 -8.22 -8.74
N HIS A 130 17.08 -7.39 -9.69
CA HIS A 130 17.22 -5.96 -9.44
C HIS A 130 16.67 -5.10 -10.58
N GLY A 131 16.21 -3.91 -10.26
CA GLY A 131 15.62 -3.00 -11.23
C GLY A 131 15.45 -1.58 -10.71
N MET A 132 14.87 -0.72 -11.54
CA MET A 132 14.38 0.58 -11.08
C MET A 132 13.09 0.39 -10.31
N CYS A 133 12.85 1.25 -9.31
CA CYS A 133 11.57 1.33 -8.62
C CYS A 133 10.42 1.39 -9.65
N PRO A 134 9.42 0.50 -9.58
CA PRO A 134 8.40 0.36 -10.63
C PRO A 134 7.45 1.56 -10.73
N VAL A 135 7.52 2.48 -9.76
CA VAL A 135 6.74 3.71 -9.72
C VAL A 135 7.57 4.95 -10.06
N ALA A 136 8.85 4.79 -10.42
CA ALA A 136 9.67 5.89 -10.91
C ALA A 136 9.04 6.50 -12.17
N SER A 137 8.97 7.83 -12.20
CA SER A 137 8.41 8.58 -13.32
C SER A 137 9.10 9.92 -13.47
N GLU A 138 9.31 10.37 -14.71
CA GLU A 138 9.80 11.72 -15.02
C GLU A 138 8.80 12.81 -14.63
N LYS A 139 7.53 12.45 -14.40
CA LYS A 139 6.47 13.38 -13.97
C LYS A 139 6.44 13.62 -12.46
N THR A 140 7.23 12.86 -11.71
CA THR A 140 7.32 12.93 -10.25
C THR A 140 8.75 13.20 -9.84
N VAL A 141 8.93 13.83 -8.67
CA VAL A 141 10.26 14.00 -8.09
C VAL A 141 10.61 12.72 -7.33
N CYS A 142 11.50 11.90 -7.91
CA CYS A 142 11.83 10.56 -7.42
C CYS A 142 13.21 10.49 -6.78
N CYS A 143 13.35 9.66 -5.73
CA CYS A 143 14.64 9.36 -5.09
C CYS A 143 15.54 8.42 -5.93
N ASN A 144 15.15 8.08 -7.16
CA ASN A 144 15.85 7.13 -8.04
C ASN A 144 16.19 5.77 -7.41
N LEU A 145 15.36 5.34 -6.45
CA LEU A 145 15.50 4.05 -5.80
C LEU A 145 15.61 2.90 -6.83
N ARG A 146 16.60 2.06 -6.62
CA ARG A 146 16.71 0.73 -7.24
C ARG A 146 16.21 -0.32 -6.26
N THR A 147 15.77 -1.46 -6.76
CA THR A 147 15.23 -2.54 -5.93
C THR A 147 16.10 -3.77 -6.04
N ILE A 148 16.19 -4.53 -4.95
CA ILE A 148 16.71 -5.90 -4.95
C ILE A 148 15.61 -6.80 -4.37
N ASP A 149 15.10 -7.69 -5.20
CA ASP A 149 14.02 -8.62 -4.88
C ASP A 149 14.61 -9.93 -4.35
N ALA A 150 15.25 -9.87 -3.17
CA ALA A 150 15.91 -11.01 -2.55
C ALA A 150 14.92 -12.12 -2.14
N VAL A 151 13.70 -11.73 -1.80
CA VAL A 151 12.58 -12.64 -1.52
C VAL A 151 11.37 -12.15 -2.30
N GLN A 152 10.62 -13.09 -2.88
CA GLN A 152 9.37 -12.81 -3.58
C GLN A 152 8.17 -13.17 -2.70
N ASN A 153 7.19 -12.26 -2.67
CA ASN A 153 5.98 -12.30 -1.85
C ASN A 153 6.23 -12.06 -0.35
N CYS A 154 5.18 -11.77 0.41
CA CYS A 154 5.25 -11.40 1.82
C CYS A 154 4.19 -12.16 2.64
N MET A 155 4.52 -12.49 3.90
CA MET A 155 3.58 -13.15 4.83
C MET A 155 2.52 -12.22 5.42
N TYR A 156 2.72 -10.91 5.35
CA TYR A 156 1.77 -9.94 5.89
C TYR A 156 0.50 -9.83 5.06
N GLY A 157 -0.56 -9.33 5.68
CA GLY A 157 -1.89 -9.25 5.09
C GLY A 157 -2.38 -7.83 4.83
N CYS A 158 -1.50 -6.88 4.52
CA CYS A 158 -1.92 -5.48 4.39
C CYS A 158 -2.98 -5.32 3.29
N SER A 159 -4.11 -4.67 3.58
CA SER A 159 -5.24 -4.55 2.65
C SER A 159 -4.90 -3.78 1.38
N TYR A 160 -3.97 -2.83 1.47
CA TYR A 160 -3.48 -2.02 0.33
C TYR A 160 -2.24 -2.63 -0.36
N CYS A 161 -1.89 -3.88 -0.05
CA CYS A 161 -0.64 -4.47 -0.51
C CYS A 161 -0.59 -4.66 -2.03
N SER A 162 0.37 -4.00 -2.68
CA SER A 162 0.68 -4.20 -4.10
C SER A 162 1.40 -5.53 -4.34
N ILE A 163 2.29 -5.96 -3.43
CA ILE A 163 3.08 -7.20 -3.55
C ILE A 163 2.18 -8.42 -3.77
N GLN A 164 1.15 -8.62 -2.94
CA GLN A 164 0.25 -9.77 -3.02
C GLN A 164 -0.59 -9.83 -4.30
N THR A 165 -0.57 -8.78 -5.12
CA THR A 165 -1.21 -8.77 -6.44
C THR A 165 -0.33 -9.45 -7.50
N PHE A 166 1.00 -9.40 -7.35
CA PHE A 166 1.95 -9.82 -8.38
C PHE A 166 2.52 -11.23 -8.16
N TYR A 167 2.37 -11.78 -6.96
CA TYR A 167 2.88 -13.10 -6.61
C TYR A 167 1.75 -14.09 -6.33
N GLN A 168 2.03 -15.37 -6.57
CA GLN A 168 1.12 -16.48 -6.24
C GLN A 168 1.11 -16.74 -4.73
N ASP A 169 0.38 -17.75 -4.27
CA ASP A 169 0.27 -18.11 -2.84
C ASP A 169 1.52 -18.85 -2.29
N GLN A 170 2.71 -18.45 -2.74
CA GLN A 170 4.00 -18.97 -2.29
C GLN A 170 5.00 -17.84 -2.02
N ILE A 171 5.88 -18.08 -1.05
CA ILE A 171 7.07 -17.26 -0.77
C ILE A 171 8.25 -17.94 -1.43
N THR A 172 9.09 -17.18 -2.14
CA THR A 172 10.21 -17.75 -2.90
C THR A 172 11.51 -17.03 -2.60
N PHE A 173 12.50 -17.81 -2.17
CA PHE A 173 13.91 -17.43 -2.05
C PHE A 173 14.64 -17.87 -3.31
N ASP A 174 15.53 -17.02 -3.81
CA ASP A 174 16.34 -17.34 -4.98
C ASP A 174 17.68 -17.96 -4.56
N ASP A 175 17.90 -19.23 -4.91
CA ASP A 175 19.16 -19.94 -4.60
C ASP A 175 20.38 -19.36 -5.33
N SER A 176 20.16 -18.50 -6.32
CA SER A 176 21.20 -17.79 -7.08
C SER A 176 21.37 -16.33 -6.65
N LEU A 177 20.83 -15.94 -5.48
CA LEU A 177 20.92 -14.56 -4.98
C LEU A 177 22.36 -14.03 -4.97
N VAL A 178 23.32 -14.77 -4.41
CA VAL A 178 24.73 -14.34 -4.30
C VAL A 178 25.35 -14.09 -5.69
N SER A 179 25.22 -15.05 -6.61
CA SER A 179 25.78 -14.87 -7.96
C SER A 179 25.16 -13.67 -8.66
N LYS A 180 23.85 -13.47 -8.52
CA LYS A 180 23.16 -12.34 -9.15
C LYS A 180 23.47 -10.99 -8.54
N LEU A 181 23.81 -10.94 -7.25
CA LEU A 181 24.31 -9.72 -6.60
C LEU A 181 25.70 -9.35 -7.15
N ASN A 182 26.56 -10.34 -7.35
CA ASN A 182 27.89 -10.14 -7.93
C ASN A 182 27.83 -9.69 -9.39
N ASP A 183 26.78 -10.09 -10.12
CA ASP A 183 26.57 -9.72 -11.52
C ASP A 183 25.95 -8.31 -11.71
N ILE A 184 25.66 -7.58 -10.61
CA ILE A 184 25.14 -6.21 -10.72
C ILE A 184 26.26 -5.27 -11.16
N ASP A 185 26.17 -4.81 -12.40
CA ASP A 185 27.08 -3.80 -12.95
C ASP A 185 26.81 -2.41 -12.35
N LEU A 186 27.81 -1.87 -11.64
CA LEU A 186 27.77 -0.58 -10.94
C LEU A 186 29.00 0.26 -11.30
N GLU A 187 28.77 1.53 -11.61
CA GLU A 187 29.85 2.49 -11.81
C GLU A 187 30.53 2.80 -10.46
N PRO A 188 31.85 2.59 -10.29
CA PRO A 188 32.52 2.61 -8.98
C PRO A 188 32.32 3.89 -8.15
N ASP A 189 32.26 5.06 -8.78
CA ASP A 189 32.16 6.37 -8.11
C ASP A 189 30.73 6.91 -8.04
N ARG A 190 29.76 6.18 -8.58
CA ARG A 190 28.37 6.62 -8.62
C ARG A 190 27.62 6.17 -7.37
N PHE A 191 26.85 7.10 -6.80
CA PHE A 191 25.91 6.76 -5.74
C PHE A 191 24.75 5.92 -6.28
N TYR A 192 24.42 4.86 -5.55
CA TYR A 192 23.19 4.09 -5.78
C TYR A 192 22.43 3.89 -4.48
N HIS A 193 21.12 4.05 -4.52
CA HIS A 193 20.23 3.67 -3.41
C HIS A 193 19.47 2.41 -3.81
N PHE A 194 19.71 1.30 -3.10
CA PHE A 194 18.99 0.04 -3.29
C PHE A 194 18.08 -0.24 -2.10
N GLY A 195 16.83 -0.61 -2.36
CA GLY A 195 15.87 -1.03 -1.33
C GLY A 195 15.41 -2.46 -1.53
N THR A 196 15.25 -3.21 -0.44
CA THR A 196 14.86 -4.64 -0.49
C THR A 196 13.37 -4.89 -0.19
N GLY A 197 12.58 -3.82 -0.05
CA GLY A 197 11.16 -3.88 0.35
C GLY A 197 10.13 -3.94 -0.79
N GLN A 198 10.56 -4.06 -2.05
CA GLN A 198 9.65 -3.96 -3.21
C GLN A 198 8.88 -5.26 -3.47
N ALA A 199 9.53 -6.41 -3.27
CA ALA A 199 8.97 -7.73 -3.55
C ALA A 199 8.60 -8.51 -2.27
N SER A 200 9.10 -8.10 -1.11
CA SER A 200 8.82 -8.70 0.19
C SER A 200 9.07 -7.70 1.33
N ASP A 201 8.84 -8.14 2.57
CA ASP A 201 9.36 -7.45 3.75
C ASP A 201 10.80 -7.92 4.01
N SER A 202 11.72 -6.99 4.19
CA SER A 202 13.16 -7.28 4.23
C SER A 202 13.58 -8.11 5.45
N LEU A 203 12.92 -7.92 6.59
CA LEU A 203 13.41 -8.44 7.87
C LEU A 203 12.54 -9.55 8.46
N VAL A 204 11.28 -9.69 8.01
CA VAL A 204 10.36 -10.70 8.54
C VAL A 204 10.90 -12.14 8.43
N TRP A 205 11.80 -12.40 7.48
CA TRP A 205 12.36 -13.73 7.23
C TRP A 205 13.60 -14.06 8.08
N GLY A 206 14.18 -13.06 8.75
CA GLY A 206 15.54 -13.19 9.30
C GLY A 206 16.55 -13.53 8.21
N ASN A 207 17.69 -14.12 8.61
CA ASN A 207 18.73 -14.55 7.69
C ASN A 207 18.45 -15.91 7.01
N ARG A 208 17.19 -16.17 6.67
CA ARG A 208 16.80 -17.43 6.04
C ARG A 208 17.48 -17.55 4.67
N ASN A 209 18.07 -18.72 4.40
CA ASN A 209 18.86 -18.99 3.20
C ASN A 209 20.06 -18.03 3.00
N GLY A 210 20.57 -17.41 4.08
CA GLY A 210 21.71 -16.49 3.99
C GLY A 210 21.40 -15.20 3.23
N ASN A 211 20.12 -14.81 3.12
CA ASN A 211 19.72 -13.62 2.37
C ASN A 211 20.29 -12.31 2.94
N LEU A 212 20.31 -12.16 4.27
CA LEU A 212 20.87 -11.00 4.94
C LEU A 212 22.40 -10.99 4.86
N ASP A 213 23.04 -12.16 4.94
CA ASP A 213 24.49 -12.29 4.70
C ASP A 213 24.86 -11.83 3.29
N ALA A 214 24.15 -12.33 2.28
CA ALA A 214 24.39 -11.97 0.88
C ALA A 214 24.21 -10.46 0.65
N LEU A 215 23.15 -9.87 1.21
CA LEU A 215 22.86 -8.45 1.08
C LEU A 215 23.88 -7.57 1.83
N CYS A 216 24.27 -7.95 3.05
CA CYS A 216 25.30 -7.21 3.79
C CYS A 216 26.67 -7.35 3.13
N GLN A 217 27.00 -8.52 2.58
CA GLN A 217 28.24 -8.69 1.81
C GLN A 217 28.27 -7.79 0.58
N PHE A 218 27.16 -7.76 -0.19
CA PHE A 218 27.01 -6.82 -1.30
C PHE A 218 27.19 -5.35 -0.86
N ALA A 219 26.66 -4.95 0.30
CA ALA A 219 26.90 -3.60 0.82
C ALA A 219 28.40 -3.36 1.14
N ARG A 220 29.11 -4.32 1.73
CA ARG A 220 30.57 -4.20 2.00
C ARG A 220 31.38 -4.03 0.72
N ASP A 221 31.04 -4.80 -0.31
CA ASP A 221 31.78 -4.80 -1.58
C ASP A 221 31.52 -3.52 -2.40
N HIS A 222 30.44 -2.79 -2.09
CA HIS A 222 30.04 -1.57 -2.81
C HIS A 222 29.80 -0.38 -1.87
N PRO A 223 30.85 0.29 -1.37
CA PRO A 223 30.73 1.38 -0.38
C PRO A 223 30.02 2.64 -0.90
N LYS A 224 29.77 2.78 -2.21
CA LYS A 224 28.96 3.85 -2.81
C LYS A 224 27.47 3.51 -2.94
N VAL A 225 27.09 2.31 -2.56
CA VAL A 225 25.68 1.88 -2.46
C VAL A 225 25.16 2.19 -1.06
N LEU A 226 24.05 2.90 -0.94
CA LEU A 226 23.23 2.86 0.26
C LEU A 226 22.25 1.69 0.13
N LEU A 227 22.39 0.67 0.96
CA LEU A 227 21.49 -0.49 0.98
C LEU A 227 20.46 -0.35 2.09
N GLU A 228 19.20 -0.33 1.70
CA GLU A 228 18.05 -0.13 2.58
C GLU A 228 17.24 -1.41 2.77
N PHE A 229 17.07 -1.79 4.03
CA PHE A 229 16.13 -2.84 4.45
C PHE A 229 14.83 -2.16 4.91
N LYS A 230 13.71 -2.42 4.23
CA LYS A 230 12.39 -1.85 4.58
C LYS A 230 11.53 -2.90 5.27
N THR A 231 11.00 -2.58 6.45
CA THR A 231 10.23 -3.56 7.22
C THR A 231 9.00 -2.99 7.94
N LYS A 232 8.08 -3.89 8.28
CA LYS A 232 7.00 -3.76 9.27
C LYS A 232 7.15 -4.77 10.41
N SER A 233 8.33 -5.38 10.55
CA SER A 233 8.66 -6.35 11.59
C SER A 233 9.50 -5.71 12.70
N ASP A 234 9.67 -6.44 13.80
CA ASP A 234 10.66 -6.19 14.84
C ASP A 234 11.77 -7.25 14.85
N ASN A 235 11.91 -8.02 13.75
CA ASN A 235 12.89 -9.09 13.65
C ASN A 235 14.28 -8.55 13.29
N ILE A 236 14.94 -7.95 14.29
CA ILE A 236 16.22 -7.26 14.12
C ILE A 236 17.43 -8.03 14.65
N SER A 237 17.26 -9.25 15.16
CA SER A 237 18.33 -10.01 15.83
C SER A 237 19.61 -10.11 15.00
N TYR A 238 19.48 -10.34 13.69
CA TYR A 238 20.61 -10.36 12.77
C TYR A 238 21.49 -9.11 12.90
N PHE A 239 20.89 -7.92 12.97
CA PHE A 239 21.63 -6.65 13.04
C PHE A 239 22.16 -6.31 14.43
N LEU A 240 21.65 -6.97 15.47
CA LEU A 240 22.19 -6.87 16.82
C LEU A 240 23.41 -7.78 17.02
N ASP A 241 23.43 -8.92 16.33
CA ASP A 241 24.43 -9.98 16.53
C ASP A 241 25.62 -9.91 15.54
N HIS A 242 25.58 -9.02 14.53
CA HIS A 242 26.57 -8.95 13.45
C HIS A 242 27.14 -7.55 13.26
N ASP A 243 28.35 -7.47 12.71
CA ASP A 243 28.95 -6.21 12.27
C ASP A 243 28.29 -5.71 10.99
N ILE A 244 27.65 -4.54 11.07
CA ILE A 244 26.82 -4.00 9.99
C ILE A 244 27.59 -2.95 9.19
N PRO A 245 27.63 -3.06 7.85
CA PRO A 245 28.32 -2.10 7.00
C PRO A 245 27.76 -0.68 7.20
N GLY A 246 28.64 0.33 7.24
CA GLY A 246 28.23 1.73 7.47
C GLY A 246 27.32 2.32 6.39
N ASN A 247 27.20 1.65 5.24
CA ASN A 247 26.33 2.00 4.12
C ASN A 247 25.01 1.20 4.10
N VAL A 248 24.65 0.57 5.23
CA VAL A 248 23.34 -0.06 5.45
C VAL A 248 22.43 0.85 6.27
N VAL A 249 21.16 0.91 5.89
CA VAL A 249 20.09 1.56 6.67
C VAL A 249 18.91 0.62 6.83
N CYS A 250 18.38 0.52 8.05
CA CYS A 250 17.12 -0.17 8.31
C CYS A 250 16.00 0.86 8.43
N SER A 251 14.89 0.61 7.76
CA SER A 251 13.79 1.57 7.69
C SER A 251 12.46 0.91 8.04
N TRP A 252 11.64 1.62 8.80
CA TRP A 252 10.34 1.14 9.21
C TRP A 252 9.23 1.85 8.46
N SER A 253 8.30 1.07 7.92
CA SER A 253 7.00 1.61 7.53
C SER A 253 6.20 1.89 8.80
N LEU A 254 5.85 3.15 9.05
CA LEU A 254 5.05 3.56 10.19
C LEU A 254 3.65 3.96 9.72
N ASN A 255 2.67 3.64 10.57
CA ASN A 255 1.30 4.12 10.43
C ASN A 255 0.68 4.27 11.82
N THR A 256 -0.46 4.94 11.88
CA THR A 256 -1.24 5.08 13.12
C THR A 256 -1.74 3.73 13.61
N ALA A 257 -1.89 3.55 14.93
CA ALA A 257 -2.42 2.31 15.50
C ALA A 257 -3.76 1.92 14.86
N SER A 258 -4.64 2.92 14.65
CA SER A 258 -5.90 2.82 13.93
C SER A 258 -5.77 2.15 12.56
N VAL A 259 -4.78 2.54 11.76
CA VAL A 259 -4.53 1.94 10.44
C VAL A 259 -3.88 0.57 10.56
N ILE A 260 -2.92 0.38 11.47
CA ILE A 260 -2.21 -0.89 11.63
C ILE A 260 -3.20 -2.02 11.98
N GLU A 261 -4.06 -1.79 12.97
CA GLU A 261 -5.03 -2.77 13.45
C GLU A 261 -6.06 -3.17 12.39
N ASN A 262 -6.41 -2.22 11.51
CA ASN A 262 -7.49 -2.40 10.55
C ASN A 262 -7.03 -2.73 9.13
N GLU A 263 -5.78 -2.43 8.76
CA GLU A 263 -5.33 -2.56 7.37
C GLU A 263 -3.94 -3.19 7.23
N GLU A 264 -3.16 -3.39 8.31
CA GLU A 264 -1.81 -4.01 8.26
C GLU A 264 -1.76 -5.35 9.00
N HIS A 265 -2.61 -6.29 8.60
CA HIS A 265 -2.74 -7.57 9.29
C HIS A 265 -1.44 -8.38 9.32
N LEU A 266 -1.26 -9.12 10.42
CA LEU A 266 -0.10 -10.00 10.70
C LEU A 266 1.24 -9.27 10.87
N THR A 267 1.26 -7.94 10.84
CA THR A 267 2.44 -7.11 11.15
C THR A 267 2.55 -6.87 12.66
N VAL A 268 3.67 -6.32 13.12
CA VAL A 268 3.81 -5.88 14.51
C VAL A 268 3.25 -4.46 14.70
N SER A 269 2.91 -4.12 15.95
CA SER A 269 2.34 -2.82 16.30
C SER A 269 3.32 -1.67 16.07
N LEU A 270 2.82 -0.43 16.08
CA LEU A 270 3.64 0.77 15.94
C LEU A 270 4.75 0.81 17.01
N GLU A 271 4.40 0.49 18.26
CA GLU A 271 5.31 0.54 19.41
C GLU A 271 6.46 -0.45 19.22
N ARG A 272 6.17 -1.66 18.73
CA ARG A 272 7.20 -2.67 18.44
C ARG A 272 8.12 -2.25 17.30
N ARG A 273 7.60 -1.59 16.26
CA ARG A 273 8.42 -1.03 15.16
C ARG A 273 9.36 0.06 15.66
N VAL A 274 8.82 1.01 16.43
CA VAL A 274 9.61 2.13 16.99
C VAL A 274 10.64 1.62 17.99
N ALA A 275 10.28 0.67 18.85
CA ALA A 275 11.20 0.05 19.80
C ALA A 275 12.33 -0.72 19.09
N ALA A 276 12.03 -1.47 18.04
CA ALA A 276 13.05 -2.14 17.23
C ALA A 276 13.99 -1.13 16.53
N ALA A 277 13.43 -0.03 16.00
CA ALA A 277 14.23 1.05 15.43
C ALA A 277 15.15 1.70 16.47
N ARG A 278 14.65 1.92 17.69
CA ARG A 278 15.43 2.50 18.79
C ARG A 278 16.57 1.58 19.22
N GLN A 279 16.28 0.30 19.46
CA GLN A 279 17.29 -0.70 19.80
C GLN A 279 18.39 -0.79 18.74
N LEU A 280 18.04 -0.70 17.46
CA LEU A 280 19.02 -0.76 16.40
C LEU A 280 19.82 0.54 16.28
N ALA A 281 19.20 1.70 16.48
CA ALA A 281 19.91 2.97 16.51
C ALA A 281 20.92 3.04 17.68
N ASP A 282 20.63 2.40 18.82
CA ASP A 282 21.55 2.31 19.97
C ASP A 282 22.86 1.57 19.64
N THR A 283 22.88 0.72 18.62
CA THR A 283 24.11 0.04 18.15
C THR A 283 24.90 0.88 17.13
N GLY A 284 24.40 2.06 16.76
CA GLY A 284 25.00 2.95 15.77
C GLY A 284 24.53 2.71 14.33
N VAL A 285 23.75 1.67 14.08
CA VAL A 285 23.14 1.42 12.76
C VAL A 285 22.11 2.50 12.47
N LYS A 286 22.18 3.08 11.27
CA LYS A 286 21.28 4.19 10.89
C LYS A 286 19.87 3.70 10.60
N VAL A 287 18.90 4.53 10.92
CA VAL A 287 17.48 4.23 10.72
C VAL A 287 16.78 5.22 9.80
N ALA A 288 15.62 4.85 9.27
CA ALA A 288 14.75 5.72 8.49
C ALA A 288 13.27 5.36 8.66
N PHE A 289 12.37 6.27 8.30
CA PHE A 289 10.93 6.10 8.52
C PHE A 289 10.10 6.40 7.26
N HIS A 290 9.16 5.50 6.94
CA HIS A 290 8.25 5.65 5.81
C HIS A 290 6.80 5.73 6.28
N PHE A 291 6.14 6.85 6.01
CA PHE A 291 4.69 6.98 6.10
C PHE A 291 4.12 6.78 4.70
N HIS A 292 4.14 5.52 4.24
CA HIS A 292 3.68 5.17 2.90
C HIS A 292 2.93 3.82 2.93
N PRO A 293 1.59 3.84 2.77
CA PRO A 293 0.74 5.01 2.55
C PRO A 293 0.29 5.73 3.82
N MET A 294 0.20 7.05 3.75
CA MET A 294 -0.66 7.84 4.64
C MET A 294 -2.14 7.61 4.27
N ILE A 295 -2.99 7.42 5.27
CA ILE A 295 -4.43 7.15 5.12
C ILE A 295 -5.25 8.32 5.68
N TYR A 296 -6.26 8.77 4.92
CA TYR A 296 -7.15 9.86 5.35
C TYR A 296 -8.41 9.31 6.01
N TYR A 297 -8.59 9.57 7.30
CA TYR A 297 -9.68 9.02 8.11
C TYR A 297 -9.98 9.90 9.32
N ARG A 298 -11.10 9.73 10.02
CA ARG A 298 -11.41 10.57 11.20
C ARG A 298 -10.34 10.42 12.29
N GLY A 299 -9.67 11.51 12.67
CA GLY A 299 -8.62 11.54 13.70
C GLY A 299 -7.18 11.48 13.14
N TRP A 300 -7.01 11.32 11.83
CA TRP A 300 -5.69 11.27 11.19
C TRP A 300 -4.79 12.46 11.53
N ASP A 301 -5.37 13.64 11.72
CA ASP A 301 -4.70 14.91 11.94
C ASP A 301 -4.18 15.10 13.36
N ASP A 302 -4.53 14.21 14.28
CA ASP A 302 -3.95 14.09 15.62
C ASP A 302 -3.05 12.84 15.70
N ASP A 303 -3.53 11.69 15.21
CA ASP A 303 -2.83 10.41 15.31
C ASP A 303 -1.46 10.42 14.60
N TYR A 304 -1.32 11.06 13.42
CA TYR A 304 -0.02 11.13 12.74
C TYR A 304 1.00 12.03 13.47
N PRO A 305 0.68 13.27 13.88
CA PRO A 305 1.56 14.08 14.72
C PRO A 305 2.01 13.42 16.03
N GLU A 306 1.18 12.57 16.64
CA GLU A 306 1.60 11.81 17.83
C GLU A 306 2.77 10.86 17.54
N ILE A 307 2.75 10.19 16.38
CA ILE A 307 3.90 9.38 15.93
C ILE A 307 5.13 10.27 15.80
N VAL A 308 4.99 11.46 15.22
CA VAL A 308 6.11 12.40 15.06
C VAL A 308 6.67 12.83 16.40
N SER A 309 5.82 13.20 17.36
CA SER A 309 6.24 13.57 18.71
C SER A 309 7.04 12.44 19.37
N SER A 310 6.57 11.21 19.22
CA SER A 310 7.27 10.01 19.70
C SER A 310 8.65 9.86 19.07
N LEU A 311 8.76 9.98 17.74
CA LEU A 311 10.04 9.90 17.03
C LEU A 311 11.01 11.04 17.43
N LEU A 312 10.53 12.28 17.51
CA LEU A 312 11.34 13.43 17.91
C LEU A 312 11.88 13.29 19.34
N SER A 313 11.16 12.60 20.22
CA SER A 313 11.58 12.36 21.61
C SER A 313 12.55 11.20 21.79
N GLN A 314 12.57 10.26 20.85
CA GLN A 314 13.33 9.00 20.97
C GLN A 314 14.54 8.93 20.05
N PHE A 315 14.65 9.77 19.02
CA PHE A 315 15.72 9.71 18.04
C PHE A 315 16.41 11.05 17.86
N ASP A 316 17.74 10.99 17.80
CA ASP A 316 18.57 12.11 17.42
C ASP A 316 18.67 12.25 15.90
N VAL A 317 18.87 13.49 15.47
CA VAL A 317 19.06 13.88 14.06
C VAL A 317 20.17 13.08 13.35
N GLY A 318 21.19 12.64 14.09
CA GLY A 318 22.32 11.88 13.54
C GLY A 318 22.01 10.39 13.30
N GLU A 319 20.93 9.88 13.88
CA GLU A 319 20.53 8.47 13.81
C GLU A 319 19.59 8.21 12.64
N VAL A 320 18.81 9.22 12.26
CA VAL A 320 17.79 9.13 11.20
C VAL A 320 18.32 9.70 9.89
N LEU A 321 18.42 8.87 8.85
CA LEU A 321 18.89 9.32 7.54
C LEU A 321 17.80 10.09 6.78
N PHE A 322 16.59 9.54 6.75
CA PHE A 322 15.48 10.16 6.04
C PHE A 322 14.11 9.75 6.58
N VAL A 323 13.12 10.60 6.30
CA VAL A 323 11.70 10.33 6.46
C VAL A 323 11.01 10.54 5.11
N SER A 324 10.12 9.65 4.70
CA SER A 324 9.35 9.82 3.47
C SER A 324 7.86 9.75 3.70
N PHE A 325 7.09 10.52 2.93
CA PHE A 325 5.64 10.44 2.90
C PHE A 325 5.16 9.99 1.53
N GLY A 326 4.08 9.21 1.49
CA GLY A 326 3.42 8.84 0.24
C GLY A 326 1.93 8.58 0.46
N SER A 327 1.12 8.84 -0.55
CA SER A 327 -0.32 8.62 -0.50
C SER A 327 -0.70 7.22 -0.96
N VAL A 328 -1.91 6.76 -0.63
CA VAL A 328 -2.43 5.52 -1.22
C VAL A 328 -2.50 5.69 -2.74
N THR A 329 -1.86 4.76 -3.46
CA THR A 329 -1.90 4.71 -4.92
C THR A 329 -2.15 3.28 -5.37
N LEU A 330 -3.29 3.03 -6.01
CA LEU A 330 -3.73 1.70 -6.42
C LEU A 330 -3.85 1.61 -7.94
N ILE A 331 -3.33 0.54 -8.51
CA ILE A 331 -3.56 0.19 -9.91
C ILE A 331 -4.74 -0.78 -10.05
N LYS A 332 -5.33 -0.85 -11.25
CA LYS A 332 -6.49 -1.74 -11.53
C LYS A 332 -6.29 -3.19 -11.06
N PRO A 333 -5.13 -3.86 -11.27
CA PRO A 333 -4.88 -5.19 -10.73
C PRO A 333 -5.02 -5.28 -9.20
N VAL A 334 -4.53 -4.28 -8.47
CA VAL A 334 -4.58 -4.26 -7.00
C VAL A 334 -6.03 -4.11 -6.53
N ILE A 335 -6.80 -3.20 -7.12
CA ILE A 335 -8.22 -3.01 -6.81
C ILE A 335 -9.00 -4.32 -7.05
N LYS A 336 -8.72 -5.00 -8.16
CA LYS A 336 -9.33 -6.31 -8.46
C LYS A 336 -8.97 -7.34 -7.39
N LYS A 337 -7.69 -7.43 -7.03
CA LYS A 337 -7.21 -8.38 -6.00
C LYS A 337 -7.83 -8.12 -4.63
N ILE A 338 -7.97 -6.86 -4.22
CA ILE A 338 -8.62 -6.46 -2.96
C ILE A 338 -10.06 -7.00 -2.93
N ARG A 339 -10.84 -6.79 -4.00
CA ARG A 339 -12.23 -7.27 -4.07
C ARG A 339 -12.34 -8.79 -4.19
N GLU A 340 -11.41 -9.43 -4.90
CA GLU A 340 -11.31 -10.90 -4.97
C GLU A 340 -11.10 -11.49 -3.57
N GLN A 341 -10.15 -10.95 -2.80
CA GLN A 341 -9.90 -11.38 -1.42
C GLN A 341 -11.11 -11.11 -0.52
N GLY A 342 -11.73 -9.93 -0.63
CA GLY A 342 -12.95 -9.58 0.10
C GLY A 342 -12.81 -9.52 1.61
N ASN A 343 -11.60 -9.35 2.11
CA ASN A 343 -11.40 -9.11 3.53
C ASN A 343 -12.06 -7.77 3.91
N PRO A 344 -12.57 -7.63 5.15
CA PRO A 344 -12.98 -6.34 5.65
C PRO A 344 -11.84 -5.32 5.47
N SER A 345 -12.12 -4.17 4.87
CA SER A 345 -11.16 -3.10 4.59
C SER A 345 -11.91 -1.85 4.17
N ARG A 346 -11.43 -0.66 4.54
CA ARG A 346 -11.98 0.62 4.06
C ARG A 346 -11.14 1.25 2.94
N ILE A 347 -10.07 0.61 2.48
CA ILE A 347 -9.16 1.20 1.48
C ILE A 347 -9.90 1.60 0.19
N LEU A 348 -10.82 0.78 -0.32
CA LEU A 348 -11.60 1.14 -1.51
C LEU A 348 -12.77 2.11 -1.24
N GLN A 349 -13.07 2.39 0.03
CA GLN A 349 -14.02 3.42 0.45
C GLN A 349 -13.39 4.82 0.42
N MET A 350 -12.07 4.91 0.36
CA MET A 350 -11.40 6.19 0.28
C MET A 350 -11.84 6.97 -0.97
N ASP A 351 -11.88 8.29 -0.83
CA ASP A 351 -12.26 9.18 -1.93
C ASP A 351 -11.08 9.32 -2.89
N PHE A 352 -11.06 8.45 -3.90
CA PHE A 352 -10.00 8.40 -4.89
C PHE A 352 -10.44 9.00 -6.22
N VAL A 353 -9.51 9.70 -6.85
CA VAL A 353 -9.57 10.16 -8.23
C VAL A 353 -8.62 9.35 -9.09
N SER A 354 -8.91 9.27 -10.39
CA SER A 354 -7.97 8.69 -11.35
C SER A 354 -6.88 9.69 -11.68
N ASP A 355 -5.63 9.27 -11.59
CA ASP A 355 -4.53 10.00 -12.20
C ASP A 355 -4.58 9.85 -13.75
N PRO A 356 -3.85 10.67 -14.51
CA PRO A 356 -3.78 10.58 -15.97
C PRO A 356 -3.27 9.22 -16.52
N HIS A 357 -2.74 8.35 -15.65
CA HIS A 357 -2.21 7.03 -15.99
C HIS A 357 -3.14 5.88 -15.54
N GLY A 358 -4.33 6.22 -15.04
CA GLY A 358 -5.35 5.26 -14.62
C GLY A 358 -5.08 4.59 -13.27
N LYS A 359 -4.17 5.13 -12.46
CA LYS A 359 -4.02 4.78 -11.03
C LYS A 359 -5.05 5.55 -10.21
N LEU A 360 -5.53 4.96 -9.13
CA LEU A 360 -6.41 5.63 -8.16
C LEU A 360 -5.58 6.14 -6.98
N THR A 361 -5.75 7.41 -6.64
CA THR A 361 -5.11 8.06 -5.49
C THR A 361 -5.99 9.18 -4.96
N TYR A 362 -5.63 9.81 -3.85
CA TYR A 362 -6.40 10.93 -3.31
C TYR A 362 -6.37 12.16 -4.24
N PRO A 363 -7.42 13.01 -4.18
CA PRO A 363 -7.35 14.38 -4.72
C PRO A 363 -6.11 15.12 -4.22
N ASP A 364 -5.55 16.00 -5.07
CA ASP A 364 -4.33 16.74 -4.74
C ASP A 364 -4.50 17.59 -3.48
N GLU A 365 -5.69 18.15 -3.25
CA GLU A 365 -6.01 18.97 -2.07
C GLU A 365 -5.88 18.14 -0.78
N THR A 366 -6.38 16.90 -0.81
CA THR A 366 -6.27 15.96 0.31
C THR A 366 -4.81 15.58 0.55
N LYS A 367 -4.04 15.31 -0.52
CA LYS A 367 -2.61 15.01 -0.41
C LYS A 367 -1.83 16.16 0.21
N VAL A 368 -2.02 17.39 -0.31
CA VAL A 368 -1.34 18.59 0.20
C VAL A 368 -1.69 18.82 1.67
N LEU A 369 -2.96 18.68 2.05
CA LEU A 369 -3.40 18.80 3.45
C LEU A 369 -2.65 17.82 4.36
N MET A 370 -2.63 16.54 3.99
CA MET A 370 -1.97 15.50 4.78
C MET A 370 -0.46 15.70 4.86
N PHE A 371 0.19 15.90 3.72
CA PHE A 371 1.64 16.04 3.66
C PHE A 371 2.14 17.30 4.34
N ARG A 372 1.42 18.43 4.21
CA ARG A 372 1.77 19.68 4.91
C ARG A 372 1.71 19.49 6.42
N LYS A 373 0.60 18.96 6.95
CA LYS A 373 0.44 18.68 8.38
C LYS A 373 1.55 17.76 8.91
N MET A 374 1.88 16.72 8.15
CA MET A 374 2.96 15.79 8.49
C MET A 374 4.33 16.47 8.49
N TYR A 375 4.61 17.24 7.44
CA TYR A 375 5.86 17.98 7.31
C TYR A 375 6.03 19.01 8.43
N ASP A 376 5.01 19.80 8.72
CA ASP A 376 5.01 20.81 9.79
C ASP A 376 5.25 20.19 11.17
N SER A 377 4.74 18.98 11.40
CA SER A 377 4.98 18.23 12.65
C SER A 377 6.46 17.89 12.84
N PHE A 378 7.22 17.73 11.75
CA PHE A 378 8.67 17.48 11.78
C PHE A 378 9.53 18.77 11.81
N ARG A 379 8.95 19.94 12.12
CA ARG A 379 9.68 21.22 12.16
C ARG A 379 11.04 21.17 12.88
N PRO A 380 11.22 20.49 14.04
CA PRO A 380 12.53 20.40 14.70
C PRO A 380 13.64 19.71 13.88
N TRP A 381 13.26 18.86 12.92
CA TRP A 381 14.15 18.12 12.03
C TRP A 381 14.31 18.75 10.65
N HIS A 382 13.59 19.82 10.33
CA HIS A 382 13.72 20.53 9.05
C HIS A 382 15.17 20.97 8.81
N GLY A 383 15.68 20.68 7.60
CA GLY A 383 17.06 20.96 7.21
C GLY A 383 18.12 20.02 7.81
N LYS A 384 17.76 19.22 8.82
CA LYS A 384 18.67 18.36 9.60
C LYS A 384 18.54 16.88 9.26
N VAL A 385 17.32 16.41 9.01
CA VAL A 385 16.99 15.08 8.48
C VAL A 385 16.39 15.27 7.10
N LEU A 386 16.71 14.40 6.14
CA LEU A 386 16.12 14.48 4.81
C LEU A 386 14.65 14.06 4.87
N ILE A 387 13.74 14.95 4.47
CA ILE A 387 12.30 14.65 4.41
C ILE A 387 11.84 14.83 2.96
N TYR A 388 11.17 13.82 2.39
CA TYR A 388 10.79 13.83 0.98
C TYR A 388 9.41 13.21 0.71
N LEU A 389 8.80 13.58 -0.42
CA LEU A 389 7.57 12.94 -0.91
C LEU A 389 7.90 11.84 -1.93
N CYS A 390 7.23 10.71 -1.82
CA CYS A 390 7.36 9.57 -2.72
C CYS A 390 6.19 9.55 -3.71
N MET A 391 6.49 9.38 -5.01
CA MET A 391 5.51 9.30 -6.09
C MET A 391 4.67 10.57 -6.32
N GLU A 392 5.12 11.73 -5.84
CA GLU A 392 4.35 12.98 -5.96
C GLU A 392 4.97 13.94 -6.98
N LYS A 393 4.07 14.67 -7.66
CA LYS A 393 4.41 15.66 -8.68
C LYS A 393 4.93 16.97 -8.07
N PRO A 394 5.74 17.76 -8.81
CA PRO A 394 6.36 18.98 -8.29
C PRO A 394 5.42 19.97 -7.61
N GLU A 395 4.18 20.09 -8.09
CA GLU A 395 3.19 21.03 -7.54
C GLU A 395 2.77 20.67 -6.12
N ILE A 396 2.72 19.38 -5.79
CA ILE A 396 2.39 18.92 -4.43
C ILE A 396 3.56 19.20 -3.48
N TRP A 397 4.80 19.01 -3.93
CA TRP A 397 5.98 19.38 -3.15
C TRP A 397 5.98 20.87 -2.79
N GLN A 398 5.80 21.73 -3.80
CA GLN A 398 5.80 23.18 -3.58
C GLN A 398 4.69 23.62 -2.62
N GLN A 399 3.50 23.01 -2.72
CA GLN A 399 2.38 23.35 -1.84
C GLN A 399 2.51 22.75 -0.44
N ALA A 400 3.02 21.53 -0.30
CA ALA A 400 3.12 20.85 1.00
C ALA A 400 4.35 21.28 1.79
N PHE A 401 5.50 21.38 1.14
CA PHE A 401 6.80 21.63 1.80
C PHE A 401 7.31 23.06 1.60
N GLY A 402 6.76 23.82 0.65
CA GLY A 402 7.24 25.16 0.30
C GLY A 402 8.46 25.17 -0.62
N PHE A 403 8.95 23.99 -1.04
CA PHE A 403 10.06 23.84 -1.99
C PHE A 403 9.90 22.57 -2.83
N VAL A 404 10.66 22.49 -3.91
CA VAL A 404 10.77 21.31 -4.77
C VAL A 404 12.15 21.25 -5.42
N TYR A 405 12.66 20.05 -5.67
CA TYR A 405 13.88 19.87 -6.46
C TYR A 405 13.60 20.12 -7.95
N SER A 406 14.53 20.76 -8.66
CA SER A 406 14.38 21.07 -10.09
C SER A 406 14.48 19.83 -10.99
N SER A 407 15.09 18.75 -10.50
CA SER A 407 15.16 17.47 -11.20
C SER A 407 15.42 16.29 -10.26
N ASN A 408 15.14 15.08 -10.75
CA ASN A 408 15.47 13.83 -10.04
C ASN A 408 16.98 13.71 -9.78
N GLN A 409 17.83 14.19 -10.68
CA GLN A 409 19.28 14.18 -10.48
C GLN A 409 19.74 15.17 -9.40
N GLN A 410 19.03 16.29 -9.21
CA GLN A 410 19.31 17.19 -8.09
C GLN A 410 18.89 16.56 -6.77
N PHE A 411 17.71 15.92 -6.74
CA PHE A 411 17.24 15.22 -5.55
C PHE A 411 18.17 14.05 -5.17
N GLU A 412 18.55 13.21 -6.12
CA GLU A 412 19.49 12.09 -5.90
C GLU A 412 20.84 12.58 -5.32
N ARG A 413 21.37 13.70 -5.81
CA ARG A 413 22.61 14.30 -5.29
C ARG A 413 22.47 14.79 -3.85
N ASP A 414 21.37 15.47 -3.51
CA ASP A 414 21.12 15.89 -2.13
C ASP A 414 20.85 14.70 -1.22
N PHE A 415 20.15 13.68 -1.72
CA PHE A 415 19.93 12.41 -1.02
C PHE A 415 21.26 11.74 -0.67
N ALA A 416 22.14 11.54 -1.66
CA ALA A 416 23.46 10.97 -1.46
C ALA A 416 24.29 11.75 -0.41
N LYS A 417 24.30 13.08 -0.52
CA LYS A 417 25.03 13.97 0.39
C LYS A 417 24.53 13.86 1.84
N ARG A 418 23.22 13.74 2.05
CA ARG A 418 22.61 13.73 3.38
C ARG A 418 22.57 12.35 4.04
N THR A 419 22.86 11.28 3.29
CA THR A 419 22.72 9.91 3.77
C THR A 419 24.07 9.20 3.84
N LEU A 420 24.71 8.95 2.70
CA LEU A 420 25.91 8.13 2.62
C LEU A 420 27.20 8.93 2.87
N PHE A 421 27.22 10.21 2.51
CA PHE A 421 28.41 11.06 2.63
C PHE A 421 28.36 12.00 3.85
N ARG A 422 27.59 11.63 4.89
CA ARG A 422 27.33 12.45 6.07
C ARG A 422 28.35 12.26 7.18
#